data_AF-A3WW15-F1
#
_entry.id   AF-A3WW15-F1
#
_cell.length_a   1.000
_cell.length_b   1.000
_cell.length_c   1.000
_cell.angle_alpha   90.00
_cell.angle_beta   90.00
_cell.angle_gamma   90.00
#
_symmetry.space_group_name_H-M   'P 1'
#
loop_
_entity.id
_entity.type
_entity.pdbx_description
1 polymer ?
#
loop_
_entity_poly.entity_id
_entity_poly.type
_entity_poly.pdbx_seq_one_letter_code
_entity_poly.pdbx_strand_id
1 'polypeptide(L)' 'MDMSKTYIIEVGSESAGIVVRDRAGFRFFSASQRFSCLDGKLFRSAREAERAAKNRASSKKSTCPEFVKSLRRALPKLPF' A
#
# COMPACT_ATOMS: atom_id res chain seq x y z
N MET A 1 21.88 -13.19 -14.62
CA MET A 1 21.29 -13.45 -13.29
C MET A 1 20.61 -12.18 -12.84
N ASP A 2 19.31 -12.04 -13.12
CA ASP A 2 18.60 -10.82 -12.74
C ASP A 2 18.19 -10.96 -11.28
N MET A 3 18.91 -10.28 -10.39
CA MET A 3 18.58 -10.21 -8.97
C MET A 3 17.23 -9.51 -8.86
N SER A 4 16.23 -10.18 -8.29
CA SER A 4 14.96 -9.59 -7.90
C SER A 4 15.24 -8.36 -7.03
N LYS A 5 15.22 -7.18 -7.64
CA LYS A 5 15.48 -5.92 -6.95
C LYS A 5 14.21 -5.51 -6.24
N THR A 6 14.25 -5.58 -4.93
CA THR A 6 13.19 -5.13 -4.04
C THR A 6 13.63 -3.83 -3.38
N TYR A 7 12.72 -2.87 -3.32
CA TYR A 7 12.97 -1.53 -2.79
C TYR A 7 11.98 -1.25 -1.67
N ILE A 8 12.45 -0.71 -0.56
CA ILE A 8 11.57 -0.20 0.49
C ILE A 8 11.33 1.28 0.21
N ILE A 9 10.07 1.69 0.23
CA ILE A 9 9.65 3.07 0.03
C ILE A 9 9.30 3.67 1.38
N GLU A 10 10.04 4.70 1.77
CA GLU A 10 9.82 5.46 3.00
C GLU A 10 9.43 6.89 2.65
N VAL A 11 8.42 7.41 3.35
CA VAL A 11 7.90 8.77 3.12
C VAL A 11 7.86 9.51 4.44
N GLY A 12 8.78 10.45 4.62
CA GLY A 12 8.97 11.14 5.89
C GLY A 12 9.52 10.17 6.93
N SER A 13 8.79 9.99 8.04
CA SER A 13 9.14 9.05 9.12
C SER A 13 8.29 7.76 9.12
N GLU A 14 7.51 7.51 8.06
CA GLU A 14 6.65 6.32 7.93
C GLU A 14 7.10 5.47 6.74
N SER A 15 7.25 4.16 6.96
CA SER A 15 7.46 3.21 5.86
C SER A 15 6.15 3.09 5.07
N ALA A 16 6.17 3.52 3.81
CA ALA A 16 4.98 3.50 2.97
C ALA A 16 4.67 2.09 2.46
N GLY A 17 5.70 1.33 2.15
CA GLY A 17 5.56 -0.02 1.62
C GLY A 17 6.82 -0.54 0.97
N ILE A 18 6.72 -1.73 0.39
CA ILE A 18 7.78 -2.40 -0.34
C ILE A 18 7.39 -2.55 -1.81
N VAL A 19 8.37 -2.40 -2.70
CA VAL A 19 8.19 -2.51 -4.14
C VAL A 19 9.06 -3.64 -4.63
N VAL A 20 8.42 -4.64 -5.24
CA VAL A 20 9.09 -5.81 -5.80
C VAL A 20 9.15 -5.66 -7.31
N ARG A 21 10.35 -5.76 -7.90
CA ARG A 21 10.48 -5.88 -9.36
C ARG A 21 9.96 -7.25 -9.80
N ASP A 22 8.97 -7.21 -10.67
CA ASP A 22 8.37 -8.35 -11.36
C ASP A 22 8.68 -8.28 -12.87
N ARG A 23 8.40 -9.35 -13.62
CA ARG A 23 8.64 -9.40 -15.08
C ARG A 23 7.87 -8.32 -15.85
N ALA A 24 6.71 -7.92 -15.34
CA ALA A 24 5.85 -6.90 -15.95
C ALA A 24 6.09 -5.47 -15.44
N GLY A 25 6.92 -5.27 -14.40
CA GLY A 25 7.13 -3.95 -13.80
C GLY A 25 7.46 -4.01 -12.31
N PHE A 26 6.89 -3.11 -11.53
CA PHE A 26 7.17 -2.95 -10.11
C PHE A 26 5.87 -2.99 -9.32
N ARG A 27 5.67 -4.04 -8.51
CA ARG A 27 4.46 -4.20 -7.70
C ARG A 27 4.68 -3.59 -6.32
N PHE A 28 3.78 -2.70 -5.91
CA PHE A 28 3.80 -2.07 -4.59
C PHE A 28 2.97 -2.88 -3.59
N PHE A 29 3.50 -3.05 -2.40
CA PHE A 29 2.85 -3.67 -1.25
C PHE A 29 2.86 -2.70 -0.09
N SER A 30 1.68 -2.35 0.42
CA SER A 30 1.54 -1.36 1.47
C SER A 30 1.98 -1.91 2.84
N ALA A 31 2.76 -1.13 3.59
CA ALA A 31 3.12 -1.48 4.97
C ALA A 31 2.07 -1.01 5.99
N SER A 32 1.19 -0.09 5.59
CA SER A 32 0.19 0.56 6.44
C SER A 32 -1.10 0.81 5.66
N GLN A 33 -2.24 0.78 6.35
CA GLN A 33 -3.57 1.05 5.79
C GLN A 33 -3.63 2.39 5.04
N ARG A 34 -2.81 3.36 5.45
CA ARG A 34 -2.71 4.69 4.82
C ARG A 34 -2.31 4.63 3.34
N PHE A 35 -1.54 3.60 2.97
CA PHE A 35 -1.06 3.34 1.61
C PHE A 35 -1.78 2.16 0.93
N SER A 36 -2.83 1.61 1.54
CA SER A 36 -3.61 0.48 0.98
C SER A 36 -4.16 0.75 -0.43
N CYS A 37 -4.42 2.01 -0.80
CA CYS A 37 -4.84 2.38 -2.17
C CYS A 37 -3.76 2.16 -3.24
N LEU A 38 -2.51 1.92 -2.82
CA LEU A 38 -1.38 1.59 -3.68
C LEU A 38 -1.04 0.09 -3.63
N ASP A 39 -1.66 -0.65 -2.73
CA ASP A 39 -1.41 -2.07 -2.54
C ASP A 39 -1.79 -2.87 -3.79
N GLY A 40 -0.88 -3.76 -4.21
CA GLY A 40 -1.03 -4.58 -5.43
C GLY A 40 -0.87 -3.82 -6.76
N LYS A 41 -0.70 -2.48 -6.75
CA LYS A 41 -0.53 -1.72 -7.99
C LYS A 41 0.81 -2.02 -8.66
N LEU A 42 0.74 -2.20 -9.98
CA LEU A 42 1.90 -2.32 -10.86
C LEU A 42 2.28 -0.94 -11.39
N PHE A 43 3.53 -0.58 -11.18
CA PHE A 43 4.16 0.64 -11.68
C PHE A 43 5.21 0.30 -12.71
N ARG A 44 5.50 1.25 -13.60
CA ARG A 44 6.57 1.08 -14.61
C ARG A 44 7.96 1.24 -13.99
N SER A 45 8.05 1.93 -12.84
CA SER A 45 9.30 2.11 -12.10
C SER A 45 9.07 2.25 -10.59
N ALA A 46 10.10 1.93 -9.79
CA ALA A 46 10.08 2.18 -8.34
C ALA A 46 9.88 3.67 -8.00
N ARG A 47 10.39 4.58 -8.83
CA ARG A 47 10.27 6.04 -8.64
C ARG A 47 8.85 6.55 -8.85
N GLU A 48 8.10 5.90 -9.74
CA GLU A 48 6.66 6.18 -9.93
C GLU A 48 5.86 5.74 -8.70
N ALA A 49 6.18 4.55 -8.15
CA ALA A 49 5.57 4.04 -6.93
C ALA A 49 5.87 4.96 -5.72
N GLU A 50 7.11 5.44 -5.60
CA GLU A 50 7.52 6.41 -4.58
C GLU A 50 6.72 7.72 -4.69
N ARG A 51 6.55 8.25 -5.91
CA ARG A 51 5.79 9.48 -6.14
C ARG A 51 4.32 9.30 -5.74
N ALA A 52 3.73 8.15 -6.07
CA ALA A 52 2.36 7.83 -5.68
C ALA A 52 2.23 7.74 -4.15
N ALA A 53 3.21 7.14 -3.46
CA ALA A 53 3.26 7.10 -2.00
C ALA A 53 3.39 8.50 -1.39
N LYS A 54 4.29 9.34 -1.89
CA LYS A 54 4.46 10.74 -1.46
C LYS A 54 3.17 11.56 -1.60
N ASN A 55 2.49 11.42 -2.74
CA ASN A 55 1.19 12.06 -2.97
C ASN A 55 0.11 11.58 -2.00
N ARG A 56 0.16 10.30 -1.58
CA ARG A 56 -0.80 9.76 -0.61
C ARG A 56 -0.50 10.23 0.81
N ALA A 57 0.77 10.35 1.18
CA ALA A 57 1.18 10.86 2.49
C ALA A 57 0.81 12.34 2.67
N SER A 58 0.92 13.15 1.61
CA SER A 58 0.54 14.57 1.64
C SER A 58 -0.98 14.79 1.66
N SER A 59 -1.75 13.88 1.08
CA SER A 59 -3.21 13.91 1.11
C SER A 59 -3.72 13.41 2.47
N LYS A 60 -3.88 14.31 3.45
CA LYS A 60 -4.38 14.08 4.83
C LYS A 60 -5.77 13.40 4.95
N LYS A 61 -6.37 12.89 3.87
CA LYS A 61 -7.63 12.12 3.88
C LYS A 61 -7.34 10.64 3.65
N SER A 62 -6.79 9.96 4.64
CA SER A 62 -6.93 8.50 4.73
C SER A 62 -8.35 8.19 5.18
N THR A 63 -9.32 8.41 4.29
CA THR A 63 -10.66 7.85 4.47
C THR A 63 -10.52 6.35 4.48
N CYS A 64 -10.87 5.74 5.61
CA CYS A 64 -10.87 4.31 5.83
C CYS A 64 -11.61 3.59 4.68
N PRO A 65 -11.04 2.54 4.07
CA PRO A 65 -11.78 1.67 3.16
C PRO A 65 -12.95 0.97 3.88
N GLU A 66 -14.10 0.90 3.22
CA GLU A 66 -15.33 0.25 3.65
C GLU A 66 -15.17 -1.19 4.18
N PHE A 67 -14.11 -1.90 3.79
CA PHE A 67 -13.88 -3.31 4.14
C PHE A 67 -13.83 -3.55 5.66
N VAL A 68 -13.23 -2.63 6.43
CA VAL A 68 -13.15 -2.75 7.91
C VAL A 68 -14.48 -2.40 8.58
N LYS A 69 -15.28 -1.50 7.97
CA LYS A 69 -16.66 -1.24 8.40
C LYS A 69 -17.56 -2.43 8.09
N SER A 70 -17.37 -3.08 6.95
CA SER A 70 -18.11 -4.28 6.55
C SER A 70 -17.90 -5.41 7.55
N LEU A 71 -16.65 -5.68 7.96
CA LEU A 71 -16.37 -6.74 8.94
C LEU A 71 -16.96 -6.42 10.34
N ARG A 72 -16.91 -5.16 10.78
CA ARG A 72 -17.58 -4.72 12.02
C ARG A 72 -19.11 -4.77 11.95
N ARG A 73 -19.69 -4.64 10.76
CA ARG A 73 -21.14 -4.68 10.53
C ARG A 73 -21.64 -6.11 10.30
N ALA A 74 -20.76 -7.03 9.88
CA ALA A 74 -21.04 -8.43 9.61
C ALA A 74 -20.74 -9.39 10.78
N LEU A 75 -20.24 -8.89 11.92
CA LEU A 75 -20.15 -9.67 13.15
C LEU A 75 -21.49 -9.57 13.89
N PRO A 76 -22.37 -10.59 13.86
CA PRO A 76 -23.44 -10.68 14.83
C PRO A 76 -22.77 -10.73 16.21
N LYS A 77 -23.26 -9.90 17.14
CA LYS A 77 -22.90 -10.03 18.55
C LYS A 77 -23.25 -11.47 18.95
N LEU A 78 -22.25 -12.31 19.10
CA LEU A 78 -22.43 -13.64 19.67
C LEU A 78 -23.06 -13.45 21.06
N PRO A 79 -24.26 -13.97 21.32
CA PRO A 79 -24.75 -14.05 22.68
C PRO A 79 -23.87 -15.07 23.40
N PHE A 80 -23.38 -14.69 24.59
CA PHE A 80 -22.91 -15.64 25.58
C PHE A 80 -24.12 -16.37 26.18
#